data_AF-A0A7G9SPJ6-F1
#
_entry.id   AF-A0A7G9SPJ6-F1
#
_cell.length_a   1.000
_cell.length_b   1.000
_cell.length_c   1.000
_cell.angle_alpha   90.00
_cell.angle_beta   90.00
_cell.angle_gamma   90.00
#
_symmetry.space_group_name_H-M   'P 1'
#
loop_
_entity.id
_entity.type
_entity.pdbx_description
1 polymer ?
#
loop_
_entity_poly.entity_id
_entity_poly.type
_entity_poly.pdbx_seq_one_letter_code
_entity_poly.pdbx_strand_id
1 'polypeptide(L)'
;MSASLQRNTCVPLALLLLVGCVQRGDQPPPANFPAIDTARMPGMPACPDLTGTFSSVVDAGSEPALARFGALVDKESSAIEFAGQGAALRLAMWWTSKEIESKVATLAWRDDAEYVVWWRGARDVLSYPVEPGTPAVALASSVPGPTPVRAFELSLECSDGWMAMSDAHQLARDVGGGLLLREDHEVRRVELPLWCGDGCRGITLYSRTEARWARFPPTQLPVFRPIDFATLPVPKLATEQERNAATAAHGSSSG
;
A
#
# COMPACT_ATOMS: atom_id res chain seq x y z
N MET A 1 -11.83 74.64 29.11
CA MET A 1 -11.57 73.47 29.96
C MET A 1 -12.24 72.29 29.29
N SER A 2 -11.49 71.56 28.47
CA SER A 2 -10.93 70.23 28.81
C SER A 2 -11.97 69.14 28.51
N ALA A 3 -11.80 68.38 27.41
CA ALA A 3 -11.21 67.03 27.38
C ALA A 3 -12.23 65.97 27.88
N SER A 4 -12.43 64.78 27.33
CA SER A 4 -11.86 64.01 26.21
C SER A 4 -12.57 62.63 26.21
N LEU A 5 -12.45 61.88 25.10
CA LEU A 5 -12.64 60.41 24.97
C LEU A 5 -14.09 59.89 25.20
N GLN A 6 -14.62 58.89 24.49
CA GLN A 6 -13.96 57.67 24.04
C GLN A 6 -14.76 57.03 22.89
N ARG A 7 -14.01 56.63 21.85
CA ARG A 7 -14.42 55.67 20.82
C ARG A 7 -14.89 54.37 21.48
N ASN A 8 -15.91 53.74 20.92
CA ASN A 8 -15.81 52.32 20.57
C ASN A 8 -16.67 52.06 19.34
N THR A 9 -15.98 52.11 18.22
CA THR A 9 -16.40 51.67 16.90
C THR A 9 -16.94 50.24 17.02
N CYS A 10 -18.23 50.05 16.77
CA CYS A 10 -18.75 48.74 16.42
C CYS A 10 -18.04 48.32 15.13
N VAL A 11 -17.08 47.40 15.24
CA VAL A 11 -16.62 46.59 14.13
C VAL A 11 -17.30 45.23 14.26
N PRO A 12 -18.42 44.98 13.57
CA PRO A 12 -18.86 43.64 13.29
C PRO A 12 -18.93 43.50 11.78
N LEU A 13 -17.80 43.35 11.10
CA LEU A 13 -17.86 42.99 9.69
C LEU A 13 -16.57 42.27 9.27
N ALA A 14 -16.76 41.12 8.63
CA ALA A 14 -15.78 40.37 7.85
C ALA A 14 -14.85 39.38 8.60
N LEU A 15 -15.42 38.47 9.40
CA LEU A 15 -14.71 37.21 9.77
C LEU A 15 -15.61 35.96 9.65
N LEU A 16 -16.54 35.95 8.70
CA LEU A 16 -17.54 34.86 8.53
C LEU A 16 -17.58 34.22 7.13
N LEU A 17 -16.66 34.52 6.20
CA LEU A 17 -16.76 34.03 4.80
C LEU A 17 -15.47 33.45 4.22
N LEU A 18 -14.68 32.73 5.03
CA LEU A 18 -13.64 31.83 4.52
C LEU A 18 -13.93 30.37 4.90
N VAL A 19 -15.21 30.00 5.01
CA VAL A 19 -15.61 28.59 4.93
C VAL A 19 -15.55 28.23 3.45
N GLY A 20 -14.37 27.82 2.98
CA GLY A 20 -14.22 27.26 1.65
C GLY A 20 -15.22 26.13 1.47
N CYS A 21 -15.99 26.17 0.39
CA CYS A 21 -16.86 25.05 0.01
C CYS A 21 -15.96 23.88 -0.41
N VAL A 22 -15.64 22.99 0.53
CA VAL A 22 -15.04 21.70 0.22
C VAL A 22 -16.16 20.82 -0.33
N GLN A 23 -16.20 20.65 -1.64
CA GLN A 23 -17.02 19.60 -2.25
C GLN A 23 -16.23 18.30 -2.13
N ARG A 24 -16.52 17.54 -1.06
CA ARG A 24 -16.02 16.18 -0.92
C ARG A 24 -16.70 15.32 -1.98
N GLY A 25 -15.91 14.48 -2.64
CA GLY A 25 -16.39 13.63 -3.72
C GLY A 25 -17.26 12.50 -3.17
N ASP A 26 -18.50 12.79 -2.78
CA ASP A 26 -19.53 11.76 -2.56
C ASP A 26 -20.09 11.30 -3.90
N GLN A 27 -19.21 11.05 -4.88
CA GLN A 27 -19.63 10.46 -6.14
C GLN A 27 -20.04 9.02 -5.86
N PRO A 28 -21.27 8.62 -6.23
CA PRO A 28 -21.71 7.26 -6.03
C PRO A 28 -20.80 6.32 -6.84
N PRO A 29 -20.66 5.05 -6.39
CA PRO A 29 -19.90 4.07 -7.15
C PRO A 29 -20.48 3.93 -8.57
N PRO A 30 -19.66 3.55 -9.57
CA PRO A 30 -20.12 3.41 -10.95
C PRO A 30 -21.35 2.51 -11.05
N ALA A 31 -22.20 2.75 -12.06
CA ALA A 31 -23.35 1.89 -12.33
C ALA A 31 -22.88 0.42 -12.47
N ASN A 32 -23.53 -0.49 -11.73
CA ASN A 32 -23.21 -1.92 -11.60
C ASN A 32 -22.12 -2.31 -10.59
N PHE A 33 -21.56 -1.38 -9.81
CA PHE A 33 -20.75 -1.77 -8.66
C PHE A 33 -21.64 -2.43 -7.59
N PRO A 34 -21.22 -3.57 -7.00
CA PRO A 34 -22.01 -4.23 -5.98
C PRO A 34 -22.11 -3.37 -4.70
N ALA A 35 -23.17 -3.59 -3.93
CA ALA A 35 -23.34 -2.93 -2.64
C ALA A 35 -22.22 -3.31 -1.65
N ILE A 36 -21.93 -2.41 -0.73
CA ILE A 36 -20.96 -2.63 0.35
C ILE A 36 -21.55 -3.65 1.34
N ASP A 37 -20.72 -4.59 1.77
CA ASP A 37 -21.04 -5.56 2.82
C ASP A 37 -21.15 -4.88 4.20
N THR A 38 -22.12 -5.32 4.99
CA THR A 38 -22.36 -4.84 6.34
C THR A 38 -21.61 -5.65 7.39
N ALA A 39 -20.90 -6.73 7.02
CA ALA A 39 -20.02 -7.48 7.91
C ALA A 39 -18.94 -6.57 8.54
N ARG A 40 -18.65 -6.81 9.81
CA ARG A 40 -17.70 -6.02 10.62
C ARG A 40 -16.70 -6.91 11.34
N MET A 41 -15.50 -6.38 11.54
CA MET A 41 -14.46 -7.09 12.28
C MET A 41 -14.87 -7.33 13.74
N PRO A 42 -14.56 -8.51 14.31
CA PRO A 42 -14.79 -8.79 15.72
C PRO A 42 -14.07 -7.77 16.62
N GLY A 43 -14.81 -7.10 17.50
CA GLY A 43 -14.26 -6.09 18.42
C GLY A 43 -14.03 -4.71 17.79
N MET A 44 -14.28 -4.52 16.49
CA MET A 44 -14.16 -3.23 15.81
C MET A 44 -15.39 -2.96 14.92
N PRO A 45 -16.54 -2.56 15.49
CA PRO A 45 -17.81 -2.44 14.76
C PRO A 45 -17.81 -1.34 13.68
N ALA A 46 -16.87 -0.39 13.74
CA ALA A 46 -16.68 0.61 12.69
C ALA A 46 -15.90 0.08 11.48
N CYS A 47 -15.14 -1.00 11.65
CA CYS A 47 -14.28 -1.57 10.61
C CYS A 47 -15.00 -2.63 9.78
N PRO A 48 -14.94 -2.55 8.45
CA PRO A 48 -15.43 -3.62 7.59
C PRO A 48 -14.62 -4.89 7.82
N ASP A 49 -15.28 -6.04 7.76
CA ASP A 49 -14.59 -7.31 7.67
C ASP A 49 -14.01 -7.48 6.26
N LEU A 50 -12.70 -7.25 6.12
CA LEU A 50 -11.97 -7.42 4.87
C LEU A 50 -11.43 -8.85 4.70
N THR A 51 -11.68 -9.77 5.63
CA THR A 51 -11.05 -11.09 5.59
C THR A 51 -11.42 -11.86 4.31
N GLY A 52 -10.41 -12.41 3.65
CA GLY A 52 -10.58 -13.10 2.38
C GLY A 52 -9.41 -12.97 1.44
N THR A 53 -9.59 -13.51 0.24
CA THR A 53 -8.57 -13.61 -0.81
C THR A 53 -9.09 -13.03 -2.09
N PHE A 54 -8.34 -12.11 -2.69
CA PHE A 54 -8.76 -11.25 -3.78
C PHE A 54 -7.72 -11.29 -4.90
N SER A 55 -8.17 -11.18 -6.15
CA SER A 55 -7.26 -11.03 -7.27
C SER A 55 -6.49 -9.72 -7.16
N SER A 56 -5.25 -9.67 -7.65
CA SER A 56 -4.55 -8.41 -7.90
C SER A 56 -5.06 -7.70 -9.17
N VAL A 57 -5.89 -8.37 -9.97
CA VAL A 57 -6.48 -7.83 -11.20
C VAL A 57 -7.87 -7.30 -10.90
N VAL A 58 -8.15 -6.08 -11.32
CA VAL A 58 -9.46 -5.44 -11.12
C VAL A 58 -10.51 -5.91 -12.14
N ASP A 59 -11.78 -5.88 -11.75
CA ASP A 59 -12.90 -6.18 -12.65
C ASP A 59 -13.07 -5.15 -13.76
N ALA A 60 -13.71 -5.57 -14.85
CA ALA A 60 -14.16 -4.67 -15.91
C ALA A 60 -15.06 -3.56 -15.34
N GLY A 61 -14.81 -2.31 -15.75
CA GLY A 61 -15.52 -1.13 -15.23
C GLY A 61 -14.87 -0.49 -14.00
N SER A 62 -13.83 -1.12 -13.43
CA SER A 62 -12.94 -0.47 -12.45
C SER A 62 -12.03 0.56 -13.11
N GLU A 63 -11.61 1.56 -12.35
CA GLU A 63 -10.63 2.55 -12.79
C GLU A 63 -9.25 1.88 -12.99
N PRO A 64 -8.68 1.85 -14.22
CA PRO A 64 -7.42 1.18 -14.48
C PRO A 64 -6.23 1.81 -13.75
N ALA A 65 -6.30 3.11 -13.44
CA ALA A 65 -5.28 3.76 -12.63
C ALA A 65 -5.21 3.18 -11.20
N LEU A 66 -6.35 2.71 -10.67
CA LEU A 66 -6.44 2.09 -9.34
C LEU A 66 -6.06 0.61 -9.31
N ALA A 67 -6.04 -0.06 -10.46
CA ALA A 67 -5.37 -1.36 -10.59
C ALA A 67 -3.89 -1.28 -10.18
N ARG A 68 -3.33 -0.06 -10.17
CA ARG A 68 -1.96 0.24 -9.79
C ARG A 68 -1.89 0.84 -8.39
N PHE A 69 -2.71 0.37 -7.44
CA PHE A 69 -2.74 0.78 -6.03
C PHE A 69 -1.32 0.82 -5.41
N GLY A 70 -0.62 1.92 -5.64
CA GLY A 70 0.79 1.91 -6.06
C GLY A 70 1.81 1.92 -4.94
N ALA A 71 1.36 1.72 -3.71
CA ALA A 71 2.21 1.66 -2.52
C ALA A 71 1.95 0.42 -1.66
N LEU A 72 0.82 -0.26 -1.82
CA LEU A 72 0.37 -1.34 -0.92
C LEU A 72 0.32 -2.70 -1.60
N VAL A 73 0.12 -2.73 -2.92
CA VAL A 73 0.09 -3.97 -3.71
C VAL A 73 1.17 -3.90 -4.79
N ASP A 74 2.11 -4.84 -4.76
CA ASP A 74 3.07 -5.04 -5.83
C ASP A 74 2.29 -5.47 -7.09
N LYS A 75 2.52 -4.73 -8.17
CA LYS A 75 1.85 -4.91 -9.47
C LYS A 75 2.08 -6.29 -10.07
N GLU A 76 3.11 -6.99 -9.62
CA GLU A 76 3.45 -8.32 -10.10
C GLU A 76 2.87 -9.42 -9.22
N SER A 77 2.18 -9.10 -8.13
CA SER A 77 1.48 -10.11 -7.32
C SER A 77 0.28 -10.67 -8.09
N SER A 78 -0.04 -11.94 -7.84
CA SER A 78 -1.18 -12.64 -8.43
C SER A 78 -2.43 -12.56 -7.55
N ALA A 79 -2.26 -12.48 -6.23
CA ALA A 79 -3.36 -12.43 -5.28
C ALA A 79 -3.01 -11.61 -4.03
N ILE A 80 -4.06 -11.14 -3.37
CA ILE A 80 -4.02 -10.39 -2.12
C ILE A 80 -4.83 -11.17 -1.10
N GLU A 81 -4.28 -11.37 0.09
CA GLU A 81 -4.95 -11.99 1.25
C GLU A 81 -5.07 -10.94 2.35
N PHE A 82 -6.25 -10.86 2.94
CA PHE A 82 -6.46 -10.19 4.23
C PHE A 82 -6.80 -11.27 5.26
N ALA A 83 -5.91 -11.44 6.24
CA ALA A 83 -6.08 -12.38 7.34
C ALA A 83 -6.35 -11.62 8.63
N GLY A 84 -7.54 -11.83 9.21
CA GLY A 84 -7.97 -11.18 10.44
C GLY A 84 -7.82 -12.08 11.65
N GLN A 85 -7.37 -11.52 12.77
CA GLN A 85 -7.38 -12.20 14.08
C GLN A 85 -7.91 -11.24 15.15
N GLY A 86 -9.21 -11.28 15.41
CA GLY A 86 -9.87 -10.33 16.29
C GLY A 86 -9.82 -8.91 15.72
N ALA A 87 -9.14 -8.01 16.45
CA ALA A 87 -8.94 -6.61 16.06
C ALA A 87 -7.64 -6.36 15.28
N ALA A 88 -6.93 -7.41 14.86
CA ALA A 88 -5.75 -7.28 14.00
C ALA A 88 -6.08 -7.71 12.56
N LEU A 89 -5.46 -7.04 11.59
CA LEU A 89 -5.59 -7.38 10.17
C LEU A 89 -4.21 -7.35 9.51
N ARG A 90 -3.88 -8.46 8.86
CA ARG A 90 -2.66 -8.63 8.10
C ARG A 90 -2.99 -8.67 6.61
N LEU A 91 -2.27 -7.86 5.84
CA LEU A 91 -2.24 -7.92 4.38
C LEU A 91 -1.13 -8.88 3.95
N ALA A 92 -1.39 -9.75 2.98
CA ALA A 92 -0.35 -10.48 2.28
C ALA A 92 -0.54 -10.47 0.78
N MET A 93 0.54 -10.24 0.06
CA MET A 93 0.61 -10.35 -1.39
C MET A 93 1.24 -11.67 -1.75
N TRP A 94 0.70 -12.34 -2.76
CA TRP A 94 1.08 -13.68 -3.15
C TRP A 94 1.49 -13.75 -4.61
N TRP A 95 2.52 -14.53 -4.89
CA TRP A 95 3.03 -14.83 -6.22
C TRP A 95 3.00 -16.34 -6.47
N THR A 96 2.80 -16.71 -7.73
CA THR A 96 2.96 -18.07 -8.22
C THR A 96 4.42 -18.48 -8.28
N SER A 97 4.71 -19.79 -8.24
CA SER A 97 6.08 -20.29 -8.41
C SER A 97 6.74 -19.80 -9.70
N LYS A 98 5.98 -19.71 -10.81
CA LYS A 98 6.50 -19.25 -12.10
C LYS A 98 6.95 -17.78 -12.05
N GLU A 99 6.20 -16.91 -11.36
CA GLU A 99 6.58 -15.51 -11.17
C GLU A 99 7.85 -15.39 -10.34
N ILE A 100 7.97 -16.20 -9.28
CA ILE A 100 9.16 -16.22 -8.44
C ILE A 100 10.37 -16.74 -9.21
N GLU A 101 10.25 -17.84 -9.94
CA GLU A 101 11.33 -18.38 -10.79
C GLU A 101 11.81 -17.32 -11.81
N SER A 102 10.89 -16.59 -12.43
CA SER A 102 11.23 -15.51 -13.37
C SER A 102 11.98 -14.36 -12.68
N LYS A 103 11.53 -13.93 -11.49
CA LYS A 103 12.20 -12.88 -10.69
C LYS A 103 13.58 -13.34 -10.22
N VAL A 104 13.73 -14.61 -9.84
CA VAL A 104 15.01 -15.21 -9.44
C VAL A 104 15.99 -15.26 -10.61
N ALA A 105 15.54 -15.71 -11.79
CA ALA A 105 16.36 -15.72 -12.99
C ALA A 105 16.83 -14.31 -13.38
N THR A 106 15.94 -13.32 -13.23
CA THR A 106 16.26 -11.90 -13.48
C THR A 106 17.29 -11.39 -12.47
N LEU A 107 17.13 -11.72 -11.18
CA LEU A 107 18.08 -11.34 -10.13
C LEU A 107 19.46 -11.94 -10.39
N ALA A 108 19.52 -13.24 -10.69
CA ALA A 108 20.75 -13.97 -10.97
C ALA A 108 21.52 -13.42 -12.19
N TRP A 109 20.82 -12.84 -13.16
CA TRP A 109 21.46 -12.22 -14.32
C TRP A 109 21.87 -10.77 -14.10
N ARG A 110 21.09 -10.02 -13.30
CA ARG A 110 21.27 -8.58 -13.12
C ARG A 110 22.33 -8.23 -12.09
N ASP A 111 22.36 -8.92 -10.95
CA ASP A 111 23.18 -8.57 -9.80
C ASP A 111 23.63 -9.82 -9.04
N ASP A 112 24.86 -10.25 -9.31
CA ASP A 112 25.47 -11.42 -8.67
C ASP A 112 25.55 -11.26 -7.14
N ALA A 113 25.81 -10.05 -6.62
CA ALA A 113 25.98 -9.83 -5.19
C ALA A 113 24.65 -9.92 -4.44
N GLU A 114 23.60 -9.27 -4.97
CA GLU A 114 22.24 -9.37 -4.43
C GLU A 114 21.71 -10.81 -4.55
N TYR A 115 22.01 -11.49 -5.66
CA TYR A 115 21.68 -12.90 -5.85
C TYR A 115 22.36 -13.82 -4.83
N VAL A 116 23.64 -13.61 -4.49
CA VAL A 116 24.33 -14.38 -3.44
C VAL A 116 23.63 -14.21 -2.09
N VAL A 117 23.25 -12.98 -1.74
CA VAL A 117 22.55 -12.69 -0.46
C VAL A 117 21.18 -13.36 -0.43
N TRP A 118 20.39 -13.19 -1.49
CA TRP A 118 19.09 -13.84 -1.62
C TRP A 118 19.24 -15.37 -1.55
N TRP A 119 20.13 -15.98 -2.34
CA TRP A 119 20.26 -17.43 -2.42
C TRP A 119 20.56 -18.06 -1.07
N ARG A 120 21.44 -17.45 -0.25
CA ARG A 120 21.74 -17.92 1.10
C ARG A 120 20.56 -17.81 2.05
N GLY A 121 19.86 -16.67 2.05
CA GLY A 121 18.73 -16.43 2.95
C GLY A 121 17.47 -17.20 2.54
N ALA A 122 17.27 -17.39 1.25
CA ALA A 122 16.10 -18.04 0.67
C ALA A 122 16.17 -19.56 0.74
N ARG A 123 17.37 -20.17 0.68
CA ARG A 123 17.52 -21.62 0.60
C ARG A 123 16.79 -22.37 1.71
N ASP A 124 17.01 -21.98 2.95
CA ASP A 124 16.45 -22.72 4.10
C ASP A 124 14.94 -22.46 4.30
N VAL A 125 14.41 -21.39 3.70
CA VAL A 125 13.01 -20.98 3.85
C VAL A 125 12.15 -21.43 2.66
N LEU A 126 12.62 -21.20 1.44
CA LEU A 126 11.88 -21.42 0.20
C LEU A 126 12.07 -22.83 -0.39
N SER A 127 12.90 -23.68 0.23
CA SER A 127 12.97 -25.12 -0.06
C SER A 127 11.78 -25.91 0.51
N TYR A 128 10.93 -25.26 1.29
CA TYR A 128 9.73 -25.86 1.89
C TYR A 128 8.45 -25.17 1.40
N PRO A 129 7.29 -25.84 1.47
CA PRO A 129 6.01 -25.24 1.12
C PRO A 129 5.71 -24.02 2.00
N VAL A 130 5.17 -22.97 1.38
CA VAL A 130 4.70 -21.76 2.08
C VAL A 130 3.19 -21.74 1.99
N GLU A 131 2.53 -22.12 3.09
CA GLU A 131 1.08 -22.23 3.14
C GLU A 131 0.44 -21.05 3.89
N PRO A 132 -0.71 -20.54 3.43
CA PRO A 132 -1.44 -19.46 4.11
C PRO A 132 -1.75 -19.77 5.57
N GLY A 133 -1.68 -18.75 6.44
CA GLY A 133 -1.97 -18.90 7.87
C GLY A 133 -0.90 -19.65 8.68
N THR A 134 0.22 -20.05 8.09
CA THR A 134 1.28 -20.79 8.79
C THR A 134 2.48 -19.91 9.21
N PRO A 135 3.27 -20.41 10.18
CA PRO A 135 4.68 -20.10 10.43
C PRO A 135 5.46 -19.48 9.29
N ALA A 136 5.41 -20.23 8.18
CA ALA A 136 6.24 -20.09 7.01
C ALA A 136 5.99 -18.78 6.27
N VAL A 137 4.79 -18.19 6.37
CA VAL A 137 4.46 -16.91 5.71
C VAL A 137 5.34 -15.78 6.25
N ALA A 138 5.50 -15.70 7.57
CA ALA A 138 6.33 -14.67 8.19
C ALA A 138 7.81 -14.85 7.82
N LEU A 139 8.31 -16.09 7.85
CA LEU A 139 9.68 -16.41 7.46
C LEU A 139 9.93 -16.09 5.98
N ALA A 140 9.06 -16.55 5.07
CA ALA A 140 9.17 -16.27 3.64
C ALA A 140 9.08 -14.76 3.36
N SER A 141 8.20 -14.04 4.06
CA SER A 141 8.08 -12.58 3.94
C SER A 141 9.32 -11.83 4.43
N SER A 142 10.19 -12.45 5.24
CA SER A 142 11.44 -11.85 5.70
C SER A 142 12.63 -12.06 4.74
N VAL A 143 12.51 -12.98 3.77
CA VAL A 143 13.58 -13.28 2.81
C VAL A 143 13.86 -12.05 1.94
N PRO A 144 15.09 -11.51 1.91
CA PRO A 144 15.41 -10.35 1.07
C PRO A 144 15.45 -10.77 -0.40
N GLY A 145 14.65 -10.14 -1.28
CA GLY A 145 14.59 -10.46 -2.72
C GLY A 145 13.30 -11.18 -3.18
N PRO A 146 13.33 -12.00 -4.24
CA PRO A 146 12.15 -12.74 -4.70
C PRO A 146 11.62 -13.72 -3.63
N THR A 147 10.32 -13.66 -3.33
CA THR A 147 9.67 -14.55 -2.35
C THR A 147 8.21 -14.74 -2.73
N PRO A 148 7.59 -15.91 -2.47
CA PRO A 148 6.19 -16.15 -2.83
C PRO A 148 5.18 -15.33 -2.06
N VAL A 149 5.57 -14.71 -0.95
CA VAL A 149 4.66 -13.94 -0.12
C VAL A 149 5.34 -12.76 0.55
N ARG A 150 4.63 -11.63 0.62
CA ARG A 150 5.02 -10.43 1.35
C ARG A 150 3.85 -10.00 2.22
N ALA A 151 4.04 -10.05 3.53
CA ALA A 151 3.02 -9.80 4.52
C ALA A 151 3.36 -8.56 5.36
N PHE A 152 2.33 -7.78 5.68
CA PHE A 152 2.42 -6.56 6.47
C PHE A 152 1.22 -6.48 7.41
N GLU A 153 1.44 -5.98 8.62
CA GLU A 153 0.35 -5.60 9.52
C GLU A 153 -0.21 -4.25 9.07
N LEU A 154 -1.54 -4.11 9.12
CA LEU A 154 -2.21 -2.87 8.78
C LEU A 154 -2.54 -2.07 10.04
N SER A 155 -2.33 -0.76 9.96
CA SER A 155 -2.92 0.16 10.93
C SER A 155 -4.41 0.32 10.62
N LEU A 156 -5.25 0.16 11.64
CA LEU A 156 -6.70 0.16 11.46
C LEU A 156 -7.27 1.52 11.82
N GLU A 157 -7.65 2.27 10.80
CA GLU A 157 -8.47 3.46 10.93
C GLU A 157 -9.74 3.24 10.12
N CYS A 158 -10.90 3.31 10.78
CA CYS A 158 -12.15 2.95 10.12
C CYS A 158 -13.25 3.97 10.40
N SER A 159 -14.06 4.23 9.39
CA SER A 159 -15.27 5.04 9.51
C SER A 159 -16.34 4.49 8.57
N ASP A 160 -17.56 4.32 9.10
CA ASP A 160 -18.75 4.01 8.31
C ASP A 160 -18.62 2.78 7.39
N GLY A 161 -17.96 1.71 7.86
CA GLY A 161 -17.78 0.49 7.07
C GLY A 161 -16.69 0.59 6.00
N TRP A 162 -15.85 1.61 6.09
CA TRP A 162 -14.62 1.76 5.31
C TRP A 162 -13.41 1.68 6.23
N MET A 163 -12.34 1.08 5.72
CA MET A 163 -11.01 1.07 6.33
C MET A 163 -10.11 2.02 5.54
N ALA A 164 -9.60 3.06 6.18
CA ALA A 164 -8.61 3.95 5.61
C ALA A 164 -7.25 3.26 5.54
N MET A 165 -6.65 3.26 4.36
CA MET A 165 -5.27 2.81 4.11
C MET A 165 -4.30 3.99 4.02
N SER A 166 -4.80 5.14 3.60
CA SER A 166 -4.16 6.44 3.65
C SER A 166 -5.23 7.53 3.59
N ASP A 167 -4.84 8.80 3.65
CA ASP A 167 -5.76 9.94 3.55
C ASP A 167 -6.66 9.91 2.31
N ALA A 168 -6.20 9.29 1.23
CA ALA A 168 -6.90 9.21 -0.05
C ALA A 168 -7.53 7.84 -0.32
N HIS A 169 -7.07 6.77 0.33
CA HIS A 169 -7.43 5.40 -0.04
C HIS A 169 -8.25 4.72 1.03
N GLN A 170 -9.39 4.15 0.62
CA GLN A 170 -10.32 3.47 1.51
C GLN A 170 -10.68 2.10 0.95
N LEU A 171 -10.72 1.10 1.82
CA LEU A 171 -11.10 -0.27 1.50
C LEU A 171 -12.43 -0.65 2.15
N ALA A 172 -13.23 -1.41 1.43
CA ALA A 172 -14.41 -2.07 1.95
C ALA A 172 -14.54 -3.44 1.29
N ARG A 173 -15.47 -4.25 1.78
CA ARG A 173 -15.86 -5.49 1.13
C ARG A 173 -17.21 -5.31 0.46
N ASP A 174 -17.44 -5.96 -0.66
CA ASP A 174 -18.75 -6.00 -1.29
C ASP A 174 -19.55 -7.26 -0.95
N VAL A 175 -20.87 -7.20 -1.16
CA VAL A 175 -21.79 -8.32 -0.93
C VAL A 175 -21.50 -9.57 -1.78
N GLY A 176 -20.75 -9.43 -2.87
CA GLY A 176 -20.25 -10.53 -3.71
C GLY A 176 -18.92 -11.10 -3.23
N GLY A 177 -18.42 -10.67 -2.08
CA GLY A 177 -17.16 -11.12 -1.49
C GLY A 177 -15.90 -10.55 -2.14
N GLY A 178 -16.02 -9.53 -3.00
CA GLY A 178 -14.89 -8.80 -3.56
C GLY A 178 -14.38 -7.70 -2.65
N LEU A 179 -13.16 -7.25 -2.91
CA LEU A 179 -12.55 -6.10 -2.23
C LEU A 179 -12.83 -4.85 -3.06
N LEU A 180 -13.43 -3.85 -2.43
CA LEU A 180 -13.64 -2.54 -3.00
C LEU A 180 -12.55 -1.59 -2.55
N LEU A 181 -12.04 -0.84 -3.51
CA LEU A 181 -11.13 0.25 -3.29
C LEU A 181 -11.76 1.54 -3.78
N ARG A 182 -11.76 2.54 -2.92
CA ARG A 182 -12.09 3.93 -3.24
C ARG A 182 -10.84 4.79 -3.08
N GLU A 183 -10.56 5.63 -4.06
CA GLU A 183 -9.55 6.69 -3.98
C GLU A 183 -10.24 8.06 -4.13
N ASP A 184 -10.13 8.90 -3.12
CA ASP A 184 -10.52 10.30 -3.17
C ASP A 184 -9.36 11.12 -3.75
N HIS A 185 -9.47 11.47 -5.04
CA HIS A 185 -8.44 12.21 -5.77
C HIS A 185 -8.75 13.70 -5.80
N GLU A 186 -7.84 14.55 -5.28
CA GLU A 186 -7.98 16.01 -5.37
C GLU A 186 -7.77 16.47 -6.82
N VAL A 187 -8.84 16.92 -7.48
CA VAL A 187 -8.82 17.33 -8.89
C VAL A 187 -8.48 18.81 -9.03
N ARG A 188 -8.82 19.63 -8.02
CA ARG A 188 -8.51 21.06 -8.05
C ARG A 188 -8.41 21.61 -6.63
N ARG A 189 -7.38 22.41 -6.38
CA ARG A 189 -7.24 23.19 -5.16
C ARG A 189 -6.84 24.62 -5.51
N VAL A 190 -7.56 25.58 -4.95
CA VAL A 190 -7.25 27.00 -5.04
C VAL A 190 -6.95 27.48 -3.63
N GLU A 191 -5.73 27.96 -3.42
CA GLU A 191 -5.30 28.53 -2.16
C GLU A 191 -5.12 30.04 -2.31
N LEU A 192 -5.40 30.78 -1.24
CA LEU A 192 -4.87 32.12 -1.07
C LEU A 192 -3.43 31.97 -0.57
N PRO A 193 -2.41 32.34 -1.38
CA PRO A 193 -1.02 32.23 -0.93
C PRO A 193 -0.81 33.23 0.21
N LEU A 194 -0.58 32.73 1.42
CA LEU A 194 -0.06 33.55 2.49
C LEU A 194 1.44 33.65 2.29
N TRP A 195 1.95 34.88 2.13
CA TRP A 195 3.39 35.12 2.10
C TRP A 195 3.98 34.78 3.48
N CYS A 196 4.41 33.54 3.67
CA CYS A 196 5.22 33.13 4.80
C CYS A 196 6.33 32.16 4.38
N GLY A 197 7.31 32.68 3.62
CA GLY A 197 8.56 31.96 3.30
C GLY A 197 8.38 30.61 2.59
N ASP A 198 9.49 29.90 2.43
CA ASP A 198 9.51 28.57 1.80
C ASP A 198 8.90 27.53 2.76
N GLY A 199 7.74 26.98 2.40
CA GLY A 199 7.12 25.84 3.09
C GLY A 199 5.72 26.09 3.68
N CYS A 200 5.22 27.32 3.65
CA CYS A 200 3.85 27.60 4.07
C CYS A 200 2.80 27.13 3.05
N ARG A 201 1.84 26.31 3.48
CA ARG A 201 0.60 26.05 2.72
C ARG A 201 -0.36 27.23 2.91
N GLY A 202 -0.99 27.69 1.83
CA GLY A 202 -1.93 28.82 1.88
C GLY A 202 -3.28 28.44 2.51
N ILE A 203 -4.17 29.43 2.70
CA ILE A 203 -5.54 29.15 3.13
C ILE A 203 -6.30 28.56 1.93
N THR A 204 -6.82 27.34 2.07
CA THR A 204 -7.62 26.71 1.02
C THR A 204 -8.94 27.45 0.84
N LEU A 205 -9.13 28.06 -0.33
CA LEU A 205 -10.37 28.75 -0.70
C LEU A 205 -11.39 27.80 -1.33
N TYR A 206 -10.88 26.83 -2.10
CA TYR A 206 -11.68 25.88 -2.83
C TYR A 206 -10.88 24.60 -3.03
N SER A 207 -11.48 23.45 -2.75
CA SER A 207 -10.99 22.16 -3.22
C SER A 207 -12.13 21.34 -3.81
N ARG A 208 -11.82 20.61 -4.89
CA ARG A 208 -12.69 19.64 -5.53
C ARG A 208 -11.99 18.30 -5.52
N THR A 209 -12.68 17.32 -4.96
CA THR A 209 -12.22 15.93 -4.89
C THR A 209 -13.16 15.05 -5.68
N GLU A 210 -12.65 14.06 -6.40
CA GLU A 210 -13.43 13.07 -7.13
C GLU A 210 -13.09 11.68 -6.62
N ALA A 211 -14.12 10.84 -6.42
CA ALA A 211 -13.93 9.48 -5.96
C ALA A 211 -13.76 8.54 -7.16
N ARG A 212 -12.66 7.80 -7.18
CA ARG A 212 -12.38 6.73 -8.14
C ARG A 212 -12.56 5.39 -7.47
N TRP A 213 -12.99 4.40 -8.25
CA TRP A 213 -13.42 3.10 -7.71
C TRP A 213 -12.75 1.95 -8.44
N ALA A 214 -12.35 0.94 -7.69
CA ALA A 214 -11.89 -0.33 -8.22
C ALA A 214 -12.45 -1.49 -7.40
N ARG A 215 -12.74 -2.59 -8.09
CA ARG A 215 -13.16 -3.84 -7.49
C ARG A 215 -12.16 -4.93 -7.82
N PHE A 216 -11.70 -5.63 -6.80
CA PHE A 216 -10.88 -6.82 -6.91
C PHE A 216 -11.74 -8.05 -6.59
N PRO A 217 -12.02 -8.93 -7.57
CA PRO A 217 -12.89 -10.07 -7.37
C PRO A 217 -12.26 -11.09 -6.40
N PRO A 218 -13.07 -11.90 -5.70
CA PRO A 218 -12.55 -12.99 -4.89
C PRO A 218 -11.79 -14.00 -5.77
N THR A 219 -10.68 -14.51 -5.25
CA THR A 219 -9.85 -15.50 -5.95
C THR A 219 -9.36 -16.57 -4.98
N GLN A 220 -8.78 -17.65 -5.51
CA GLN A 220 -8.03 -18.61 -4.71
C GLN A 220 -6.56 -18.20 -4.63
N LEU A 221 -5.93 -18.47 -3.48
CA LEU A 221 -4.50 -18.22 -3.33
C LEU A 221 -3.69 -19.11 -4.27
N PRO A 222 -2.60 -18.57 -4.86
CA PRO A 222 -1.72 -19.38 -5.67
C PRO A 222 -1.04 -20.42 -4.80
N VAL A 223 -0.99 -21.67 -5.28
CA VAL A 223 -0.24 -22.73 -4.62
C VAL A 223 1.24 -22.52 -4.94
N PHE A 224 2.02 -22.18 -3.91
CA PHE A 224 3.47 -22.12 -4.04
C PHE A 224 4.08 -23.51 -3.93
N ARG A 225 4.77 -23.92 -4.99
CA ARG A 225 5.69 -25.06 -4.95
C ARG A 225 7.07 -24.60 -4.48
N PRO A 226 7.73 -25.37 -3.60
CA PRO A 226 9.09 -25.09 -3.17
C PRO A 226 10.04 -24.88 -4.35
N ILE A 227 11.01 -23.99 -4.18
CA ILE A 227 12.05 -23.75 -5.18
C ILE A 227 13.07 -24.88 -5.09
N ASP A 228 13.37 -25.52 -6.22
CA ASP A 228 14.48 -26.45 -6.32
C ASP A 228 15.80 -25.68 -6.54
N PHE A 229 16.48 -25.38 -5.45
CA PHE A 229 17.77 -24.69 -5.47
C PHE A 229 18.87 -25.47 -6.20
N ALA A 230 18.71 -26.77 -6.48
CA ALA A 230 19.66 -27.53 -7.29
C ALA A 230 19.57 -27.18 -8.79
N THR A 231 18.44 -26.60 -9.23
CA THR A 231 18.24 -26.16 -10.62
C THR A 231 18.72 -24.73 -10.87
N LEU A 232 19.00 -23.97 -9.81
CA LEU A 232 19.43 -22.59 -9.91
C LEU A 232 20.95 -22.48 -10.10
N PRO A 233 21.45 -21.42 -10.79
CA PRO A 233 22.88 -21.15 -10.86
C PRO A 233 23.48 -21.04 -9.46
N VAL A 234 24.52 -21.81 -9.17
CA VAL A 234 25.23 -21.70 -7.89
C VAL A 234 25.92 -20.33 -7.85
N PRO A 235 25.65 -19.49 -6.83
CA PRO A 235 26.27 -18.17 -6.76
C PRO A 235 27.79 -18.33 -6.69
N LYS A 236 28.53 -17.63 -7.56
CA LYS A 236 29.98 -17.56 -7.45
C LYS A 236 30.29 -16.78 -6.17
N LEU A 237 30.78 -17.46 -5.15
CA LEU A 237 31.31 -16.78 -3.98
C LEU A 237 32.45 -15.89 -4.47
N ALA A 238 32.33 -14.57 -4.27
CA ALA A 238 33.42 -13.64 -4.54
C ALA A 238 34.70 -14.25 -3.97
N THR A 239 35.66 -14.47 -4.86
CA THR A 239 36.96 -15.02 -4.50
C THR A 239 37.54 -14.14 -3.39
N GLU A 240 38.34 -14.72 -2.50
CA GLU A 240 38.99 -13.98 -1.41
C GLU A 240 39.77 -12.75 -1.94
N GLN A 241 40.23 -12.84 -3.19
CA GLN A 241 40.82 -11.75 -3.98
C GLN A 241 39.89 -10.58 -4.27
N GLU A 242 38.63 -10.83 -4.64
CA GLU A 242 37.63 -9.77 -4.92
C GLU A 242 37.16 -9.07 -3.64
N ARG A 243 37.07 -9.81 -2.52
CA ARG A 243 36.83 -9.24 -1.18
C ARG A 243 37.96 -8.31 -0.74
N ASN A 244 39.20 -8.70 -1.00
CA ASN A 244 40.37 -7.87 -0.65
C ASN A 244 40.50 -6.63 -1.56
N ALA A 245 40.09 -6.72 -2.83
CA ALA A 245 40.09 -5.57 -3.75
C ALA A 245 39.05 -4.51 -3.39
N ALA A 246 37.84 -4.90 -2.97
CA ALA A 246 36.80 -3.96 -2.52
C ALA A 246 37.19 -3.26 -1.20
N THR A 247 37.86 -3.96 -0.29
CA THR A 247 38.36 -3.39 0.97
C THR A 247 39.52 -2.41 0.72
N ALA A 248 40.39 -2.69 -0.26
CA ALA A 248 41.47 -1.79 -0.66
C ALA A 248 40.96 -0.50 -1.35
N ALA A 249 39.87 -0.57 -2.11
CA ALA A 249 39.28 0.59 -2.78
C ALA A 249 38.62 1.60 -1.81
N HIS A 250 38.19 1.17 -0.62
CA HIS A 250 37.68 2.07 0.44
C HIS A 250 38.76 2.58 1.41
N GLY A 251 39.97 2.00 1.40
CA GLY A 251 41.09 2.44 2.24
C GLY A 251 41.95 3.56 1.64
N SER A 252 41.71 3.97 0.38
CA SER A 252 42.55 4.95 -0.32
C SER A 252 41.96 6.37 -0.40
N SER A 253 40.87 6.65 0.33
CA SER A 253 40.21 7.97 0.39
C SER A 253 40.50 8.74 1.68
N SER A 254 41.66 8.50 2.29
CA SER A 254 42.16 9.30 3.42
C SER A 254 43.66 9.52 3.23
N GLY A 255 43.97 10.50 2.39
CA GLY A 255 45.29 11.06 2.13
C GLY A 255 45.13 12.48 1.63
#